data_AF-A0A9P8Q828-F1
#
_entry.id   AF-A0A9P8Q828-F1
#
_cell.length_a   1.000
_cell.length_b   1.000
_cell.length_c   1.000
_cell.angle_alpha   90.00
_cell.angle_beta   90.00
_cell.angle_gamma   90.00
#
_symmetry.space_group_name_H-M   'P 1'
#
loop_
_entity.id
_entity.type
_entity.pdbx_description
1 polymer ?
#
loop_
_entity_poly.entity_id
_entity_poly.type
_entity_poly.pdbx_seq_one_letter_code
_entity_poly.pdbx_strand_id
1 'polypeptide(L)'
;MASRGLLTFQRCLSTSPATTSATSAPAVPLSTIRSTLLLTRTPVVTPELTPFETHFYNYQSELERRLMWTFPQYFYYKKGSLSERRFVKAQKGPVSKQPGVFFKKGIPDIVHNRERREKQEVIIPKSEEDESMSDFNRAVVPNSRTTKADEDNDIKSLERALHRSLYLIVKENGSWKLPSFAVEDSSNLHRAAESGLRSLGGEQINTWTVARSPAAVLKYQNGKLVAPETQGEGLQREYVIKSRILSGLFAPEKATEFAWLNREEIEQKVSPEYFQATEFLFSKV
;
A
#
# COMPACT_ATOMS: atom_id res chain seq x y z
N MET A 1 69.94 -31.71 38.94
CA MET A 1 70.12 -30.45 38.19
C MET A 1 68.96 -30.29 37.21
N ALA A 2 68.17 -29.22 37.35
CA ALA A 2 67.26 -28.58 36.39
C ALA A 2 65.99 -28.08 37.10
N SER A 3 66.04 -26.84 37.60
CA SER A 3 64.87 -26.13 38.12
C SER A 3 64.04 -25.59 36.95
N ARG A 4 62.72 -25.79 37.02
CA ARG A 4 61.73 -25.22 36.10
C ARG A 4 61.58 -23.71 36.36
N GLY A 5 61.93 -22.89 35.36
CA GLY A 5 61.64 -21.45 35.35
C GLY A 5 60.37 -21.16 34.55
N LEU A 6 59.40 -20.50 35.20
CA LEU A 6 58.21 -19.92 34.57
C LEU A 6 58.60 -18.65 33.81
N LEU A 7 58.31 -18.61 32.51
CA LEU A 7 58.43 -17.41 31.68
C LEU A 7 57.06 -16.74 31.54
N THR A 8 56.90 -15.61 32.22
CA THR A 8 55.77 -14.68 32.06
C THR A 8 55.95 -13.87 30.77
N PHE A 9 55.01 -14.03 29.82
CA PHE A 9 54.89 -13.18 28.64
C PHE A 9 54.21 -11.87 29.00
N GLN A 10 54.95 -10.76 28.96
CA GLN A 10 54.43 -9.40 29.14
C GLN A 10 54.03 -8.83 27.78
N ARG A 11 52.74 -8.53 27.60
CA ARG A 11 52.15 -8.00 26.37
C ARG A 11 52.16 -6.46 26.44
N CYS A 12 53.07 -5.82 25.71
CA CYS A 12 53.06 -4.36 25.55
C CYS A 12 51.98 -3.95 24.54
N LEU A 13 50.95 -3.24 25.01
CA LEU A 13 49.98 -2.53 24.18
C LEU A 13 50.43 -1.05 24.08
N SER A 14 51.02 -0.67 22.95
CA SER A 14 51.21 0.73 22.59
C SER A 14 50.07 1.17 21.68
N THR A 15 49.11 1.92 22.21
CA THR A 15 48.01 2.51 21.44
C THR A 15 48.40 3.95 21.08
N SER A 16 48.86 4.17 19.85
CA SER A 16 48.97 5.52 19.27
C SER A 16 47.64 5.87 18.59
N PRO A 17 47.02 7.03 18.85
CA PRO A 17 45.84 7.46 18.10
C PRO A 17 46.28 7.94 16.72
N ALA A 18 45.98 7.15 15.68
CA ALA A 18 46.07 7.63 14.31
C ALA A 18 44.92 8.61 14.07
N THR A 19 45.23 9.91 14.07
CA THR A 19 44.34 10.95 13.57
C THR A 19 44.24 10.82 12.05
N THR A 20 43.30 10.00 11.57
CA THR A 20 42.88 10.05 10.17
C THR A 20 42.07 11.32 9.96
N SER A 21 42.71 12.36 9.44
CA SER A 21 42.05 13.52 8.85
C SER A 21 41.20 13.05 7.66
N ALA A 22 39.88 13.02 7.83
CA ALA A 22 38.97 12.85 6.70
C ALA A 22 39.12 14.06 5.78
N THR A 23 39.69 13.86 4.59
CA THR A 23 39.74 14.86 3.53
C THR A 23 38.32 15.32 3.24
N SER A 24 38.01 16.59 3.55
CA SER A 24 36.72 17.19 3.26
C SER A 24 36.50 17.20 1.75
N ALA A 25 35.50 16.46 1.28
CA ALA A 25 35.01 16.57 -0.09
C ALA A 25 34.69 18.06 -0.40
N PRO A 26 34.85 18.53 -1.65
CA PRO A 26 34.55 19.91 -2.00
C PRO A 26 33.12 20.24 -1.58
N ALA A 27 32.98 21.28 -0.76
CA ALA A 27 31.70 21.70 -0.20
C ALA A 27 30.80 22.22 -1.33
N VAL A 28 29.75 21.47 -1.65
CA VAL A 28 28.73 21.89 -2.61
C VAL A 28 27.98 23.08 -2.00
N PRO A 29 27.82 24.22 -2.71
CA PRO A 29 27.09 25.36 -2.19
C PRO A 29 25.62 25.00 -1.94
N LEU A 30 25.08 25.44 -0.81
CA LEU A 30 23.71 25.11 -0.36
C LEU A 30 22.63 25.66 -1.29
N SER A 31 22.89 26.77 -1.98
CA SER A 31 22.02 27.36 -3.02
C SER A 31 21.70 26.40 -4.18
N THR A 32 22.54 25.37 -4.33
CA THR A 32 22.45 24.38 -5.39
C THR A 32 21.67 23.13 -4.93
N ILE A 33 21.35 23.02 -3.63
CA ILE A 33 20.66 21.88 -3.04
C ILE A 33 19.17 22.23 -2.86
N ARG A 34 18.31 21.32 -3.33
CA ARG A 34 16.87 21.39 -3.11
C ARG A 34 16.38 20.10 -2.48
N SER A 35 15.34 20.22 -1.67
CA SER A 35 14.62 19.08 -1.12
C SER A 35 13.31 18.92 -1.85
N THR A 36 13.20 17.86 -2.63
CA THR A 36 12.00 17.51 -3.38
C THR A 36 11.17 16.52 -2.58
N LEU A 37 9.86 16.71 -2.52
CA LEU A 37 8.97 15.87 -1.75
C LEU A 37 8.17 14.93 -2.65
N LEU A 38 8.31 13.63 -2.42
CA LEU A 38 7.41 12.60 -2.95
C LEU A 38 6.31 12.35 -1.92
N LEU A 39 5.21 13.09 -2.03
CA LEU A 39 4.05 12.89 -1.16
C LEU A 39 3.11 11.86 -1.77
N THR A 40 2.82 10.81 -0.99
CA THR A 40 2.07 9.63 -1.45
C THR A 40 0.82 9.42 -0.61
N ARG A 41 -0.32 9.16 -1.27
CA ARG A 41 -1.52 8.61 -0.63
C ARG A 41 -1.55 7.12 -0.90
N THR A 42 -1.52 6.32 0.17
CA THR A 42 -1.57 4.86 0.07
C THR A 42 -2.94 4.38 -0.40
N PRO A 43 -3.03 3.25 -1.13
CA PRO A 43 -4.34 2.68 -1.47
C PRO A 43 -5.13 2.38 -0.20
N VAL A 44 -6.39 2.82 -0.19
CA VAL A 44 -7.32 2.65 0.93
C VAL A 44 -8.03 1.31 0.82
N VAL A 45 -8.27 0.86 -0.41
CA VAL A 45 -8.97 -0.37 -0.73
C VAL A 45 -8.02 -1.33 -1.43
N THR A 46 -8.27 -2.65 -1.31
CA THR A 46 -7.51 -3.69 -2.01
C THR A 46 -7.47 -3.44 -3.52
N PRO A 47 -6.38 -3.80 -4.22
CA PRO A 47 -6.31 -3.69 -5.68
C PRO A 47 -7.34 -4.58 -6.36
N GLU A 48 -7.66 -4.24 -7.60
CA GLU A 48 -8.52 -5.07 -8.43
C GLU A 48 -7.76 -6.30 -8.92
N LEU A 49 -8.45 -7.44 -8.90
CA LEU A 49 -7.87 -8.70 -9.35
C LEU A 49 -7.84 -8.74 -10.87
N THR A 50 -6.77 -9.28 -11.43
CA THR A 50 -6.74 -9.59 -12.86
C THR A 50 -7.76 -10.70 -13.20
N PRO A 51 -8.19 -10.81 -14.47
CA PRO A 51 -9.09 -11.89 -14.88
C PRO A 51 -8.54 -13.29 -14.55
N PHE A 52 -7.23 -13.49 -14.76
CA PHE A 52 -6.56 -14.73 -14.43
C PHE A 52 -6.61 -15.03 -12.92
N GLU A 53 -6.24 -14.07 -12.07
CA GLU A 53 -6.30 -14.23 -10.62
C GLU A 53 -7.71 -14.54 -10.15
N THR A 54 -8.72 -13.86 -10.70
CA THR A 54 -10.13 -14.12 -10.39
C THR A 54 -10.50 -15.57 -10.68
N HIS A 55 -10.16 -16.09 -11.86
CA HIS A 55 -10.41 -17.49 -12.20
C HIS A 55 -9.62 -18.46 -11.31
N PHE A 56 -8.36 -18.15 -11.02
CA PHE A 56 -7.53 -18.96 -10.13
C PHE A 56 -8.12 -19.06 -8.72
N TYR A 57 -8.50 -17.93 -8.11
CA TYR A 57 -9.09 -17.92 -6.78
C TYR A 57 -10.46 -18.59 -6.75
N ASN A 58 -11.28 -18.44 -7.79
CA ASN A 58 -12.55 -19.15 -7.91
C ASN A 58 -12.33 -20.67 -7.96
N TYR A 59 -11.38 -21.13 -8.78
CA TYR A 59 -11.03 -22.55 -8.87
C TYR A 59 -10.53 -23.11 -7.53
N GLN A 60 -9.61 -22.39 -6.87
CA GLN A 60 -9.11 -22.79 -5.54
C GLN A 60 -10.25 -22.83 -4.51
N SER A 61 -11.15 -21.85 -4.53
CA SER A 61 -12.32 -21.82 -3.65
C SER A 61 -13.26 -23.00 -3.90
N GLU A 62 -13.44 -23.43 -5.15
CA GLU A 62 -14.24 -24.60 -5.49
C GLU A 62 -13.59 -25.91 -5.02
N LEU A 63 -12.28 -26.05 -5.21
CA LEU A 63 -11.51 -27.17 -4.67
C LEU A 63 -11.59 -27.23 -3.15
N GLU A 64 -11.42 -26.09 -2.49
CA GLU A 64 -11.55 -25.97 -1.04
C GLU A 64 -12.95 -26.41 -0.62
N ARG A 65 -14.02 -25.85 -1.20
CA ARG A 65 -15.41 -26.27 -0.92
C ARG A 65 -15.66 -27.76 -1.13
N ARG A 66 -14.96 -28.39 -2.09
CA ARG A 66 -15.05 -29.83 -2.33
C ARG A 66 -14.32 -30.64 -1.25
N LEU A 67 -13.16 -30.18 -0.79
CA LEU A 67 -12.31 -30.88 0.18
C LEU A 67 -12.64 -30.57 1.64
N MET A 68 -13.34 -29.46 1.89
CA MET A 68 -13.81 -29.05 3.21
C MET A 68 -14.56 -30.18 3.91
N TRP A 69 -14.45 -30.22 5.23
CA TRP A 69 -15.18 -31.15 6.06
C TRP A 69 -16.67 -30.80 6.14
N THR A 70 -17.46 -31.70 6.71
CA THR A 70 -18.86 -31.43 7.04
C THR A 70 -18.96 -30.27 8.00
N PHE A 71 -19.85 -29.31 7.72
CA PHE A 71 -20.14 -28.23 8.67
C PHE A 71 -20.72 -28.83 9.97
N PRO A 72 -20.08 -28.62 11.14
CA PRO A 72 -20.50 -29.24 12.40
C PRO A 72 -21.67 -28.46 13.02
N GLN A 73 -22.86 -28.57 12.42
CA GLN A 73 -24.07 -27.85 12.85
C GLN A 73 -24.37 -28.05 14.35
N TYR A 74 -24.21 -29.27 14.87
CA TYR A 74 -24.49 -29.63 16.25
C TYR A 74 -23.65 -28.88 17.29
N PHE A 75 -22.50 -28.33 16.87
CA PHE A 75 -21.62 -27.55 17.73
C PHE A 75 -22.13 -26.11 17.86
N TYR A 76 -22.44 -25.47 16.73
CA TYR A 76 -22.88 -24.08 16.66
C TYR A 76 -24.34 -23.88 17.06
N TYR A 77 -25.23 -24.81 16.67
CA TYR A 77 -26.66 -24.75 16.95
C TYR A 77 -27.02 -25.81 17.99
N LYS A 78 -27.58 -25.35 19.13
CA LYS A 78 -28.04 -26.26 20.19
C LYS A 78 -29.31 -26.98 19.75
N LYS A 79 -29.36 -28.28 20.01
CA LYS A 79 -30.51 -29.14 19.72
C LYS A 79 -31.78 -28.59 20.37
N GLY A 80 -32.85 -28.45 19.60
CA GLY A 80 -34.14 -27.92 20.04
C GLY A 80 -34.24 -26.39 20.04
N SER A 81 -33.19 -25.66 19.68
CA SER A 81 -33.22 -24.18 19.62
C SER A 81 -34.02 -23.66 18.43
N LEU A 82 -34.62 -22.49 18.55
CA LEU A 82 -35.23 -21.76 17.43
C LEU A 82 -34.21 -21.48 16.32
N SER A 83 -32.96 -21.19 16.69
CA SER A 83 -31.85 -20.96 15.75
C SER A 83 -31.54 -22.20 14.91
N GLU A 84 -31.51 -23.38 15.53
CA GLU A 84 -31.33 -24.66 14.84
C GLU A 84 -32.47 -24.92 13.86
N ARG A 85 -33.72 -24.71 14.30
CA ARG A 85 -34.90 -24.89 13.42
C ARG A 85 -34.86 -23.97 12.21
N ARG A 86 -34.49 -22.70 12.39
CA ARG A 86 -34.31 -21.72 11.31
C ARG A 86 -33.21 -22.17 10.33
N PHE A 87 -32.08 -22.63 10.85
CA PHE A 87 -30.98 -23.15 10.03
C PHE A 87 -31.37 -24.41 9.24
N VAL A 88 -32.00 -25.39 9.88
CA VAL A 88 -32.44 -26.64 9.23
C VAL A 88 -33.50 -26.34 8.16
N LYS A 89 -34.41 -25.39 8.41
CA LYS A 89 -35.42 -24.95 7.43
C LYS A 89 -34.78 -24.34 6.18
N ALA A 90 -33.68 -23.60 6.32
CA ALA A 90 -32.97 -22.99 5.20
C ALA A 90 -32.14 -23.99 4.38
N GLN A 91 -31.74 -25.11 4.99
CA GLN A 91 -30.84 -26.08 4.37
C GLN A 91 -31.57 -27.10 3.50
N LYS A 92 -30.96 -27.48 2.38
CA LYS A 92 -31.37 -28.65 1.57
C LYS A 92 -30.60 -29.87 2.04
N GLY A 93 -31.32 -30.90 2.51
CA GLY A 93 -30.72 -32.18 2.91
C GLY A 93 -30.28 -33.04 1.71
N PRO A 94 -29.30 -33.94 1.88
CA PRO A 94 -28.89 -34.87 0.83
C PRO A 94 -29.93 -35.97 0.62
N VAL A 95 -29.94 -36.55 -0.57
CA VAL A 95 -30.84 -37.67 -0.91
C VAL A 95 -30.35 -38.95 -0.25
N SER A 96 -31.17 -39.50 0.66
CA SER A 96 -30.87 -40.76 1.35
C SER A 96 -30.95 -41.97 0.44
N LYS A 97 -30.11 -42.98 0.69
CA LYS A 97 -30.19 -44.27 -0.02
C LYS A 97 -31.53 -44.97 0.28
N GLN A 98 -32.21 -45.41 -0.78
CA GLN A 98 -33.47 -46.16 -0.69
C GLN A 98 -33.33 -47.50 -1.42
N PRO A 99 -33.78 -48.62 -0.83
CA PRO A 99 -33.69 -49.93 -1.46
C PRO A 99 -34.58 -49.99 -2.71
N GLY A 100 -34.12 -50.68 -3.76
CA GLY A 100 -34.85 -50.83 -5.02
C GLY A 100 -34.83 -49.59 -5.94
N VAL A 101 -34.19 -48.50 -5.52
CA VAL A 101 -34.04 -47.28 -6.33
C VAL A 101 -32.67 -47.26 -7.00
N PHE A 102 -32.66 -46.98 -8.31
CA PHE A 102 -31.43 -46.85 -9.08
C PHE A 102 -30.87 -45.42 -9.01
N PHE A 103 -29.60 -45.28 -8.63
CA PHE A 103 -28.90 -43.99 -8.55
C PHE A 103 -27.85 -43.87 -9.67
N LYS A 104 -28.09 -42.97 -10.63
CA LYS A 104 -27.20 -42.76 -11.80
C LYS A 104 -25.77 -42.34 -11.44
N LYS A 105 -25.62 -41.53 -10.38
CA LYS A 105 -24.33 -41.01 -9.89
C LYS A 105 -23.65 -41.94 -8.87
N GLY A 106 -24.14 -43.18 -8.75
CA GLY A 106 -23.75 -44.12 -7.72
C GLY A 106 -24.56 -43.95 -6.43
N ILE A 107 -24.46 -44.94 -5.55
CA ILE A 107 -25.23 -45.00 -4.30
C ILE A 107 -24.78 -43.86 -3.35
N PRO A 108 -25.68 -43.04 -2.80
CA PRO A 108 -25.31 -41.95 -1.89
C PRO A 108 -24.61 -42.46 -0.62
N ASP A 109 -23.43 -41.88 -0.33
CA ASP A 109 -22.69 -42.10 0.91
C ASP A 109 -22.83 -40.89 1.83
N ILE A 110 -23.76 -40.99 2.78
CA ILE A 110 -24.17 -39.89 3.64
C ILE A 110 -23.65 -40.09 5.05
N VAL A 111 -22.90 -39.10 5.54
CA VAL A 111 -22.42 -39.02 6.91
C VAL A 111 -22.65 -37.60 7.42
N HIS A 112 -23.18 -37.47 8.65
CA HIS A 112 -23.54 -36.18 9.25
C HIS A 112 -24.37 -35.27 8.33
N ASN A 113 -25.37 -35.84 7.66
CA ASN A 113 -26.27 -35.10 6.75
C ASN A 113 -25.55 -34.43 5.56
N ARG A 114 -24.42 -34.99 5.13
CA ARG A 114 -23.70 -34.59 3.90
C ARG A 114 -23.38 -35.81 3.06
N GLU A 115 -23.54 -35.67 1.75
CA GLU A 115 -22.98 -36.62 0.79
C GLU A 115 -21.47 -36.42 0.62
N ARG A 116 -20.67 -37.45 0.91
CA ARG A 116 -19.18 -37.35 0.92
C ARG A 116 -18.56 -37.15 -0.46
N ARG A 117 -19.29 -37.48 -1.53
CA ARG A 117 -18.81 -37.38 -2.92
C ARG A 117 -18.92 -35.97 -3.49
N GLU A 118 -19.85 -35.18 -2.97
CA GLU A 118 -20.15 -33.84 -3.48
C GLU A 118 -19.68 -32.76 -2.48
N LYS A 119 -19.60 -31.51 -2.97
CA LYS A 119 -19.35 -30.35 -2.11
C LYS A 119 -20.58 -30.08 -1.25
N GLN A 120 -20.38 -29.61 -0.02
CA GLN A 120 -21.49 -29.18 0.84
C GLN A 120 -21.70 -27.68 0.67
N GLU A 121 -22.91 -27.28 0.29
CA GLU A 121 -23.32 -25.87 0.31
C GLU A 121 -24.16 -25.64 1.56
N VAL A 122 -23.72 -24.69 2.40
CA VAL A 122 -24.42 -24.33 3.65
C VAL A 122 -25.06 -22.96 3.47
N ILE A 123 -26.38 -22.92 3.58
CA ILE A 123 -27.15 -21.68 3.43
C ILE A 123 -27.33 -21.06 4.82
N ILE A 124 -26.85 -19.82 4.99
CA ILE A 124 -27.08 -19.06 6.22
C ILE A 124 -28.53 -18.56 6.17
N PRO A 125 -29.38 -18.87 7.17
CA PRO A 125 -30.77 -18.42 7.19
C PRO A 125 -30.80 -16.90 7.25
N LYS A 126 -31.48 -16.27 6.30
CA LYS A 126 -31.83 -14.85 6.36
C LYS A 126 -33.04 -14.71 7.28
N SER A 127 -33.04 -13.69 8.14
CA SER A 127 -34.25 -13.36 8.90
C SER A 127 -35.27 -12.74 7.94
N GLU A 128 -36.35 -13.47 7.67
CA GLU A 128 -37.50 -12.98 6.90
C GLU A 128 -38.36 -12.00 7.72
N GLU A 129 -38.17 -11.96 9.04
CA GLU A 129 -39.03 -11.23 10.00
C GLU A 129 -38.54 -9.80 10.34
N ASP A 130 -37.44 -9.32 9.74
CA ASP A 130 -36.78 -8.05 10.15
C ASP A 130 -36.97 -6.88 9.17
N GLU A 131 -37.92 -6.96 8.23
CA GLU A 131 -38.24 -5.80 7.37
C GLU A 131 -38.86 -4.62 8.16
N SER A 132 -39.23 -4.80 9.42
CA SER A 132 -39.95 -3.80 10.23
C SER A 132 -39.26 -3.36 11.53
N MET A 133 -38.05 -3.84 11.88
CA MET A 133 -37.47 -3.57 13.20
C MET A 133 -36.03 -3.04 13.14
N SER A 134 -35.92 -1.71 13.07
CA SER A 134 -34.75 -0.87 13.39
C SER A 134 -33.51 -0.96 12.48
N ASP A 135 -32.86 0.19 12.26
CA ASP A 135 -31.62 0.32 11.47
C ASP A 135 -30.47 -0.61 11.93
N PHE A 136 -30.56 -1.19 13.13
CA PHE A 136 -29.52 -2.02 13.74
C PHE A 136 -29.45 -3.47 13.20
N ASN A 137 -30.54 -4.03 12.66
CA ASN A 137 -30.56 -5.42 12.16
C ASN A 137 -30.61 -5.51 10.62
N ARG A 138 -30.15 -4.44 9.95
CA ARG A 138 -30.13 -4.35 8.49
C ARG A 138 -29.01 -5.20 7.89
N ALA A 139 -29.27 -5.78 6.72
CA ALA A 139 -28.23 -6.43 5.92
C ALA A 139 -27.10 -5.45 5.58
N VAL A 140 -25.85 -5.89 5.77
CA VAL A 140 -24.66 -5.08 5.46
C VAL A 140 -24.57 -4.87 3.95
N VAL A 141 -24.69 -3.62 3.51
CA VAL A 141 -24.45 -3.22 2.13
C VAL A 141 -23.10 -2.51 2.09
N PRO A 142 -22.07 -3.08 1.43
CA PRO A 142 -20.79 -2.41 1.33
C PRO A 142 -20.93 -1.15 0.46
N ASN A 143 -20.15 -0.12 0.80
CA ASN A 143 -20.05 1.08 -0.03
C ASN A 143 -19.43 0.74 -1.40
N SER A 144 -19.77 1.53 -2.42
CA SER A 144 -19.13 1.40 -3.72
C SER A 144 -17.62 1.64 -3.61
N ARG A 145 -16.86 0.90 -4.42
CA ARG A 145 -15.42 1.10 -4.58
C ARG A 145 -15.11 2.32 -5.47
N THR A 146 -16.01 2.65 -6.37
CA THR A 146 -15.97 3.85 -7.19
C THR A 146 -16.61 5.00 -6.43
N THR A 147 -15.92 6.13 -6.41
CA THR A 147 -16.39 7.36 -5.75
C THR A 147 -16.95 8.34 -6.77
N LYS A 148 -17.66 9.38 -6.31
CA LYS A 148 -18.12 10.48 -7.18
C LYS A 148 -16.95 11.17 -7.89
N ALA A 149 -15.81 11.29 -7.21
CA ALA A 149 -14.62 11.87 -7.78
C ALA A 149 -14.00 11.02 -8.91
N ASP A 150 -14.24 9.70 -8.90
CA ASP A 150 -13.87 8.82 -10.02
C ASP A 150 -14.78 9.05 -11.22
N GLU A 151 -16.08 9.19 -10.99
CA GLU A 151 -17.07 9.47 -12.05
C GLU A 151 -16.81 10.83 -12.71
N ASP A 152 -16.50 11.84 -11.90
CA ASP A 152 -16.21 13.21 -12.35
C ASP A 152 -14.77 13.38 -12.86
N ASN A 153 -13.91 12.36 -12.71
CA ASN A 153 -12.47 12.42 -12.97
C ASN A 153 -11.77 13.61 -12.30
N ASP A 154 -12.13 13.92 -11.05
CA ASP A 154 -11.53 15.04 -10.31
C ASP A 154 -10.12 14.71 -9.82
N ILE A 155 -9.13 15.15 -10.60
CA ILE A 155 -7.69 14.96 -10.35
C ILE A 155 -7.21 15.61 -9.04
N LYS A 156 -7.95 16.57 -8.46
CA LYS A 156 -7.54 17.26 -7.22
C LYS A 156 -8.00 16.55 -5.96
N SER A 157 -8.96 15.64 -6.07
CA SER A 157 -9.47 14.88 -4.94
C SER A 157 -8.50 13.77 -4.49
N LEU A 158 -8.52 13.49 -3.18
CA LEU A 158 -7.83 12.33 -2.60
C LEU A 158 -8.69 11.07 -2.63
N GLU A 159 -10.01 11.24 -2.80
CA GLU A 159 -11.01 10.17 -2.73
C GLU A 159 -11.14 9.38 -4.04
N ARG A 160 -10.59 9.87 -5.16
CA ARG A 160 -10.53 9.11 -6.42
C ARG A 160 -9.53 7.95 -6.36
N ALA A 161 -9.71 6.89 -7.14
CA ALA A 161 -8.78 5.78 -7.30
C ALA A 161 -8.34 5.19 -5.94
N LEU A 162 -9.31 4.81 -5.10
CA LEU A 162 -9.06 4.29 -3.75
C LEU A 162 -8.17 3.04 -3.74
N HIS A 163 -8.15 2.27 -4.83
CA HIS A 163 -7.36 1.05 -4.98
C HIS A 163 -5.91 1.29 -5.44
N ARG A 164 -5.56 2.52 -5.83
CA ARG A 164 -4.23 2.91 -6.35
C ARG A 164 -3.48 3.83 -5.40
N SER A 165 -2.17 3.88 -5.57
CA SER A 165 -1.32 4.90 -4.93
C SER A 165 -1.36 6.21 -5.70
N LEU A 166 -1.77 7.30 -5.07
CA LEU A 166 -1.74 8.65 -5.65
C LEU A 166 -0.49 9.41 -5.21
N TYR A 167 0.03 10.26 -6.10
CA TYR A 167 1.20 11.09 -5.88
C TYR A 167 0.84 12.56 -6.11
N LEU A 168 1.29 13.44 -5.22
CA LEU A 168 1.13 14.88 -5.42
C LEU A 168 2.13 15.38 -6.46
N ILE A 169 1.62 16.01 -7.52
CA ILE A 169 2.42 16.68 -8.55
C ILE A 169 1.94 18.12 -8.66
N VAL A 170 2.91 19.02 -8.81
CA VAL A 170 2.68 20.46 -8.87
C VAL A 170 3.23 20.99 -10.18
N LYS A 171 2.56 21.98 -10.75
CA LYS A 171 3.02 22.69 -11.95
C LYS A 171 3.92 23.84 -11.54
N GLU A 172 5.21 23.70 -11.82
CA GLU A 172 6.22 24.73 -11.58
C GLU A 172 6.82 25.18 -12.93
N ASN A 173 6.83 26.49 -13.17
CA ASN A 173 7.37 27.11 -14.40
C ASN A 173 6.83 26.48 -15.70
N GLY A 174 5.55 26.06 -15.70
CA GLY A 174 4.89 25.43 -16.85
C GLY A 174 5.16 23.92 -17.01
N SER A 175 6.00 23.33 -16.17
CA SER A 175 6.31 21.90 -16.16
C SER A 175 5.72 21.18 -14.95
N TRP A 176 5.13 20.01 -15.15
CA TRP A 176 4.65 19.16 -14.05
C TRP A 176 5.82 18.40 -13.44
N LYS A 177 6.04 18.57 -12.13
CA LYS A 177 7.07 17.84 -11.39
C LYS A 177 6.68 17.67 -9.92
N LEU A 178 7.50 16.93 -9.18
CA LEU A 178 7.35 16.83 -7.73
C LEU A 178 7.65 18.20 -7.09
N PRO A 179 6.94 18.56 -6.01
CA PRO A 179 7.18 19.83 -5.33
C PRO A 179 8.60 19.89 -4.78
N SER A 180 9.35 20.92 -5.19
CA SER A 180 10.78 21.06 -4.92
C SER A 180 11.05 22.35 -4.15
N PHE A 181 11.68 22.24 -2.99
CA PHE A 181 11.91 23.36 -2.07
C PHE A 181 13.40 23.68 -1.93
N ALA A 182 13.75 24.96 -1.85
CA ALA A 182 15.11 25.38 -1.55
C ALA A 182 15.45 25.02 -0.09
N VAL A 183 16.69 24.60 0.17
CA VAL A 183 17.16 24.24 1.51
C VAL A 183 17.90 25.43 2.10
N GLU A 184 17.47 25.90 3.26
CA GLU A 184 18.14 26.96 4.02
C GLU A 184 19.29 26.39 4.85
N ASP A 185 20.28 27.24 5.16
CA ASP A 185 21.61 26.84 5.65
C ASP A 185 21.64 26.03 6.96
N SER A 186 20.54 26.03 7.73
CA SER A 186 20.43 25.34 9.03
C SER A 186 19.43 24.19 9.07
N SER A 187 18.77 23.88 7.95
CA SER A 187 17.64 22.95 7.90
C SER A 187 18.03 21.56 7.38
N ASN A 188 17.49 20.52 8.02
CA ASN A 188 17.61 19.15 7.49
C ASN A 188 16.70 18.98 6.26
N LEU A 189 17.12 18.21 5.26
CA LEU A 189 16.35 17.96 4.02
C LEU A 189 14.88 17.59 4.29
N HIS A 190 14.63 16.60 5.15
CA HIS A 190 13.27 16.19 5.48
C HIS A 190 12.43 17.30 6.13
N ARG A 191 13.04 18.13 7.00
CA ARG A 191 12.34 19.25 7.63
C ARG A 191 12.05 20.36 6.63
N ALA A 192 13.00 20.67 5.75
CA ALA A 192 12.81 21.62 4.66
C ALA A 192 11.68 21.19 3.71
N ALA A 193 11.58 19.89 3.43
CA ALA A 193 10.50 19.34 2.61
C ALA A 193 9.13 19.45 3.31
N GLU A 194 9.07 19.17 4.61
CA GLU A 194 7.84 19.27 5.42
C GLU A 194 7.38 20.72 5.59
N SER A 195 8.29 21.65 5.92
CA SER A 195 7.97 23.08 6.03
C SER A 195 7.60 23.66 4.68
N GLY A 196 8.34 23.30 3.62
CA GLY A 196 8.04 23.67 2.24
C GLY A 196 6.65 23.23 1.81
N LEU A 197 6.26 21.99 2.10
CA LEU A 197 4.93 21.49 1.80
C LEU A 197 3.84 22.27 2.54
N ARG A 198 4.00 22.54 3.84
CA ARG A 198 3.02 23.32 4.61
C ARG A 198 2.91 24.76 4.11
N SER A 199 4.03 25.36 3.72
CA SER A 199 4.03 26.71 3.10
C SER A 199 3.35 26.74 1.73
N LEU A 200 3.38 25.63 1.00
CA LEU A 200 2.77 25.53 -0.32
C LEU A 200 1.29 25.18 -0.24
N GLY A 201 0.93 24.19 0.58
CA GLY A 201 -0.37 23.52 0.63
C GLY A 201 -1.23 23.81 1.86
N GLY A 202 -0.80 24.76 2.68
CA GLY A 202 -1.46 25.15 3.93
C GLY A 202 -1.15 24.22 5.12
N GLU A 203 -1.59 24.64 6.30
CA GLU A 203 -1.38 23.89 7.55
C GLU A 203 -2.32 22.69 7.72
N GLN A 204 -3.39 22.58 6.91
CA GLN A 204 -4.41 21.54 7.03
C GLN A 204 -3.97 20.16 6.54
N ILE A 205 -2.72 20.00 6.13
CA ILE A 205 -2.18 18.73 5.63
C ILE A 205 -1.39 18.00 6.71
N ASN A 206 -1.83 16.78 7.03
CA ASN A 206 -1.13 15.92 7.98
C ASN A 206 -0.28 14.90 7.21
N THR A 207 1.04 15.03 7.34
CA THR A 207 2.00 14.20 6.64
C THR A 207 2.94 13.49 7.60
N TRP A 208 3.40 12.32 7.16
CA TRP A 208 4.37 11.50 7.87
C TRP A 208 5.54 11.17 6.94
N THR A 209 6.70 11.74 7.23
CA THR A 209 7.94 11.44 6.51
C THR A 209 8.47 10.08 6.91
N VAL A 210 8.68 9.22 5.90
CA VAL A 210 9.01 7.81 6.11
C VAL A 210 10.43 7.64 6.67
N ALA A 211 11.38 8.40 6.13
CA ALA A 211 12.78 8.33 6.51
C ALA A 211 13.49 9.67 6.30
N ARG A 212 14.58 9.88 7.03
CA ARG A 212 15.46 11.05 6.85
C ARG A 212 16.36 10.92 5.63
N SER A 213 16.59 9.69 5.15
CA SER A 213 17.39 9.41 3.95
C SER A 213 16.59 9.75 2.69
N PRO A 214 17.20 10.44 1.71
CA PRO A 214 16.59 10.61 0.41
C PRO A 214 16.44 9.27 -0.32
N ALA A 215 15.36 9.13 -1.08
CA ALA A 215 15.07 7.94 -1.89
C ALA A 215 15.71 8.01 -3.29
N ALA A 216 15.89 9.22 -3.82
CA ALA A 216 16.54 9.48 -5.10
C ALA A 216 17.20 10.86 -5.12
N VAL A 217 18.08 11.07 -6.09
CA VAL A 217 18.69 12.38 -6.38
C VAL A 217 18.52 12.68 -7.85
N LEU A 218 17.91 13.81 -8.17
CA LEU A 218 17.83 14.33 -9.53
C LEU A 218 18.87 15.45 -9.69
N LYS A 219 19.62 15.43 -10.79
CA LYS A 219 20.66 16.41 -11.08
C LYS A 219 20.24 17.26 -12.26
N TYR A 220 20.40 18.58 -12.12
CA TYR A 220 20.08 19.55 -13.16
C TYR A 220 21.29 20.41 -13.49
N GLN A 221 21.47 20.69 -14.77
CA GLN A 221 22.44 21.66 -15.28
C GLN A 221 21.69 22.64 -16.17
N ASN A 222 21.75 23.94 -15.86
CA ASN A 222 21.02 24.99 -16.59
C ASN A 222 19.52 24.69 -16.77
N GLY A 223 18.89 24.07 -15.76
CA GLY A 223 17.47 23.71 -15.77
C GLY A 223 17.11 22.44 -16.54
N LYS A 224 18.07 21.75 -17.16
CA LYS A 224 17.85 20.47 -17.84
C LYS A 224 18.28 19.31 -16.96
N LEU A 225 17.52 18.21 -16.99
CA LEU A 225 17.83 17.00 -16.25
C LEU A 225 19.07 16.34 -16.87
N VAL A 226 20.00 15.90 -16.03
CA VAL A 226 21.25 15.27 -16.46
C VAL A 226 21.38 13.89 -15.84
N ALA A 227 22.13 13.01 -16.50
CA ALA A 227 22.41 11.66 -16.03
C ALA A 227 22.96 11.66 -14.58
N PRO A 228 22.60 10.65 -13.78
CA PRO A 228 22.99 10.57 -12.37
C PRO A 228 24.52 10.45 -12.20
N GLU A 229 25.24 9.97 -13.21
CA GLU A 229 26.70 9.80 -13.18
C GLU A 229 27.47 11.11 -13.40
N THR A 230 26.81 12.15 -13.94
CA THR A 230 27.50 13.40 -14.27
C THR A 230 28.00 14.09 -13.01
N GLN A 231 29.30 14.41 -13.04
CA GLN A 231 30.02 15.14 -12.00
C GLN A 231 30.51 16.45 -12.62
N GLY A 232 30.23 17.57 -11.97
CA GLY A 232 30.57 18.90 -12.46
C GLY A 232 30.22 19.97 -11.43
N GLU A 233 30.91 21.10 -11.51
CA GLU A 233 30.61 22.29 -10.72
C GLU A 233 29.35 22.99 -11.28
N GLY A 234 28.49 23.52 -10.41
CA GLY A 234 27.23 24.18 -10.81
C GLY A 234 26.00 23.28 -11.02
N LEU A 235 26.06 22.00 -10.64
CA LEU A 235 24.93 21.06 -10.75
C LEU A 235 23.91 21.23 -9.62
N GLN A 236 22.69 21.67 -9.92
CA GLN A 236 21.57 21.69 -8.98
C GLN A 236 21.15 20.26 -8.63
N ARG A 237 21.09 19.93 -7.34
CA ARG A 237 20.77 18.60 -6.82
C ARG A 237 19.46 18.63 -6.07
N GLU A 238 18.48 17.89 -6.56
CA GLU A 238 17.19 17.71 -5.93
C GLU A 238 17.13 16.36 -5.20
N TYR A 239 17.11 16.39 -3.89
CA TYR A 239 17.04 15.19 -3.05
C TYR A 239 15.57 14.85 -2.77
N VAL A 240 15.13 13.68 -3.24
CA VAL A 240 13.73 13.26 -3.11
C VAL A 240 13.49 12.60 -1.75
N ILE A 241 12.69 13.24 -0.90
CA ILE A 241 12.25 12.73 0.40
C ILE A 241 10.87 12.09 0.25
N LYS A 242 10.71 10.85 0.75
CA LYS A 242 9.43 10.14 0.71
C LYS A 242 8.58 10.47 1.94
N SER A 243 7.35 10.92 1.70
CA SER A 243 6.36 11.19 2.73
C SER A 243 5.00 10.63 2.37
N ARG A 244 4.18 10.37 3.39
CA ARG A 244 2.81 9.88 3.24
C ARG A 244 1.84 10.91 3.77
N ILE A 245 0.75 11.13 3.04
CA ILE A 245 -0.39 11.86 3.60
C ILE A 245 -1.21 10.91 4.47
N LEU A 246 -1.47 11.31 5.71
CA LEU A 246 -2.32 10.56 6.64
C LEU A 246 -3.76 11.07 6.59
N SER A 247 -3.92 12.39 6.58
CA SER A 247 -5.22 13.05 6.57
C SER A 247 -5.05 14.50 6.11
N GLY A 248 -6.17 15.15 5.81
CA GLY A 248 -6.19 16.57 5.47
C GLY A 248 -6.29 16.84 3.98
N LEU A 249 -6.29 18.12 3.64
CA LEU A 249 -6.47 18.62 2.29
C LEU A 249 -5.23 19.42 1.89
N PHE A 250 -4.81 19.25 0.65
CA PHE A 250 -3.80 20.11 0.06
C PHE A 250 -4.52 21.33 -0.54
N ALA A 251 -4.47 22.45 0.17
CA ALA A 251 -5.12 23.69 -0.22
C ALA A 251 -4.04 24.75 -0.46
N PRO A 252 -3.56 24.90 -1.71
CA PRO A 252 -2.44 25.80 -1.95
C PRO A 252 -2.84 27.25 -1.75
N GLU A 253 -2.02 28.01 -1.01
CA GLU A 253 -2.27 29.45 -0.74
C GLU A 253 -2.07 30.31 -1.98
N LYS A 254 -1.16 29.89 -2.87
CA LYS A 254 -0.93 30.49 -4.18
C LYS A 254 -1.76 29.76 -5.23
N ALA A 255 -2.08 30.44 -6.34
CA ALA A 255 -2.76 29.85 -7.50
C ALA A 255 -1.84 28.86 -8.26
N THR A 256 -1.35 27.84 -7.56
CA THR A 256 -0.49 26.79 -8.09
C THR A 256 -1.37 25.63 -8.53
N GLU A 257 -1.27 25.26 -9.80
CA GLU A 257 -1.95 24.05 -10.29
C GLU A 257 -1.30 22.81 -9.67
N PHE A 258 -2.12 21.94 -9.09
CA PHE A 258 -1.70 20.66 -8.54
C PHE A 258 -2.64 19.55 -8.97
N ALA A 259 -2.16 18.32 -8.86
CA ALA A 259 -2.85 17.11 -9.23
C ALA A 259 -2.41 15.97 -8.32
N TRP A 260 -3.34 15.12 -7.90
CA TRP A 260 -3.05 13.82 -7.30
C TRP A 260 -3.13 12.79 -8.40
N LEU A 261 -2.03 12.17 -8.80
CA LEU A 261 -1.98 11.31 -9.98
C LEU A 261 -1.52 9.88 -9.65
N ASN A 262 -2.06 8.91 -10.38
CA ASN A 262 -1.57 7.52 -10.40
C ASN A 262 -0.36 7.41 -11.33
N ARG A 263 0.51 6.41 -11.13
CA ARG A 263 1.73 6.18 -11.93
C ARG A 263 1.52 6.34 -13.45
N GLU A 264 0.47 5.74 -14.01
CA GLU A 264 0.15 5.76 -15.44
C GLU A 264 -0.21 7.17 -15.94
N GLU A 265 -0.88 7.97 -15.11
CA GLU A 265 -1.23 9.36 -15.45
C GLU A 265 -0.02 10.29 -15.33
N ILE A 266 0.92 9.98 -14.42
CA ILE A 266 2.19 10.71 -14.27
C ILE A 266 3.02 10.59 -15.55
N GLU A 267 3.08 9.39 -16.12
CA GLU A 267 3.77 9.11 -17.38
C GLU A 267 3.28 10.00 -18.52
N GLN A 268 1.98 10.29 -18.56
CA GLN A 268 1.36 11.13 -19.60
C GLN A 268 1.53 12.64 -19.33
N LYS A 269 1.63 13.05 -18.06
CA LYS A 269 1.65 14.47 -17.68
C LYS A 269 3.05 15.07 -17.58
N VAL A 270 4.03 14.26 -17.21
CA VAL A 270 5.39 14.70 -16.95
C VAL A 270 6.27 14.45 -18.18
N SER A 271 7.41 15.14 -18.29
CA SER A 271 8.34 14.90 -19.41
C SER A 271 8.88 13.47 -19.37
N PRO A 272 9.11 12.83 -20.54
CA PRO A 272 9.54 11.43 -20.60
C PRO A 272 10.90 11.22 -19.91
N GLU A 273 11.82 12.18 -20.04
CA GLU A 273 13.13 12.15 -19.37
C GLU A 273 13.00 12.15 -17.84
N TYR A 274 12.10 12.98 -17.31
CA TYR A 274 11.86 13.05 -15.87
C TYR A 274 11.13 11.81 -15.37
N PHE A 275 10.17 11.29 -16.13
CA PHE A 275 9.46 10.06 -15.77
C PHE A 275 10.44 8.88 -15.69
N GLN A 276 11.31 8.69 -16.69
CA GLN A 276 12.33 7.64 -16.65
C GLN A 276 13.26 7.76 -15.42
N ALA A 277 13.65 8.98 -15.05
CA ALA A 277 14.48 9.22 -13.87
C ALA A 277 13.76 9.00 -12.53
N THR A 278 12.43 8.99 -12.52
CA THR A 278 11.61 8.87 -11.29
C THR A 278 10.72 7.64 -11.26
N GLU A 279 10.68 6.84 -12.33
CA GLU A 279 9.75 5.72 -12.53
C GLU A 279 9.79 4.71 -11.38
N PHE A 280 11.02 4.40 -10.92
CA PHE A 280 11.26 3.43 -9.85
C PHE A 280 10.74 3.88 -8.48
N LEU A 281 10.44 5.18 -8.30
CA LEU A 281 9.86 5.71 -7.07
C LEU A 281 8.35 5.43 -6.97
N PHE A 282 7.69 5.25 -8.12
CA PHE A 282 6.25 5.07 -8.21
C PHE A 282 5.86 3.59 -8.15
N SER A 283 5.01 3.25 -7.17
CA SER A 283 4.37 1.95 -7.05
C SER A 283 3.61 1.58 -8.34
N LYS A 284 3.69 0.30 -8.73
CA LYS A 284 2.87 -0.29 -9.79
C LYS A 284 1.43 -0.57 -9.34
N VAL A 285 1.23 -0.62 -8.02
CA VAL A 285 -0.06 -0.82 -7.35
C VAL A 285 -0.61 0.52 -6.91
#